data_AF-A0A542GGK3-F1
#
_entry.id   AF-A0A542GGK3-F1
#
_cell.length_a   1.000
_cell.length_b   1.000
_cell.length_c   1.000
_cell.angle_alpha   90.00
_cell.angle_beta   90.00
_cell.angle_gamma   90.00
#
_symmetry.space_group_name_H-M   'P 1'
#
loop_
_entity.id
_entity.type
_entity.pdbx_description
1 polymer ?
#
loop_
_entity_poly.entity_id
_entity_poly.type
_entity_poly.pdbx_seq_one_letter_code
_entity_poly.pdbx_strand_id
1 'polypeptide(L)'
;MAIWGADVEQLRQLGSKLQAGASEIETQKSTLTKVLSGTDWKGPDADKFRQEWSGTHTTMLTKVAEALKEAGSQAKRNAEQQSQASN
;
A
#
# COMPACT_ATOMS: atom_id res chain seq x y z
N MET A 1 1.35 24.39 25.89
CA MET A 1 1.82 22.99 25.97
C MET A 1 0.95 22.07 25.07
N ALA A 2 0.72 22.46 23.81
CA ALA A 2 -0.21 21.79 22.88
C ALA A 2 0.49 21.02 21.73
N ILE A 3 1.82 21.04 21.69
CA ILE A 3 2.62 20.55 20.56
C ILE A 3 2.53 19.01 20.45
N TRP A 4 2.53 18.29 21.57
CA TRP A 4 2.54 16.82 21.57
C TRP A 4 1.22 16.19 21.11
N GLY A 5 0.06 16.70 21.55
CA GLY A 5 -1.24 16.17 21.12
C GLY A 5 -1.54 16.38 19.63
N ALA A 6 -1.04 17.48 19.06
CA ALA A 6 -1.15 17.74 17.62
C ALA A 6 -0.26 16.79 16.78
N ASP A 7 0.95 16.47 17.24
CA ASP A 7 1.86 15.53 16.56
C ASP A 7 1.32 14.08 16.59
N VAL A 8 0.78 13.64 17.73
CA VAL A 8 0.12 12.32 17.87
C VAL A 8 -1.00 12.14 16.83
N GLU A 9 -1.85 13.15 16.66
CA GLU A 9 -2.95 13.09 15.68
C GLU A 9 -2.42 13.09 14.24
N GLN A 10 -1.38 13.87 13.94
CA GLN A 10 -0.73 13.86 12.63
C GLN A 10 -0.13 12.48 12.31
N LEU A 11 0.50 11.81 13.27
CA LEU A 11 1.03 10.45 13.10
C LEU A 11 -0.07 9.42 12.85
N ARG A 12 -1.22 9.52 13.53
CA ARG A 12 -2.38 8.66 13.28
C ARG A 12 -2.95 8.86 11.87
N GLN A 13 -3.04 10.11 11.43
CA GLN A 13 -3.52 10.46 10.09
C GLN A 13 -2.56 9.95 9.02
N LEU A 14 -1.25 10.15 9.20
CA LEU A 14 -0.22 9.61 8.32
C LEU A 14 -0.34 8.08 8.21
N GLY A 15 -0.41 7.40 9.36
CA GLY A 15 -0.51 5.95 9.40
C GLY A 15 -1.76 5.41 8.67
N SER A 16 -2.89 6.11 8.81
CA SER A 16 -4.14 5.75 8.13
C SER A 16 -4.06 5.99 6.62
N LYS A 17 -3.44 7.08 6.17
CA LYS A 17 -3.21 7.36 4.73
C LYS A 17 -2.30 6.33 4.08
N LEU A 18 -1.22 5.92 4.75
CA LEU A 18 -0.31 4.89 4.24
C LEU A 18 -1.03 3.53 4.08
N GLN A 19 -1.83 3.13 5.06
CA GLN A 19 -2.63 1.90 4.98
C GLN A 19 -3.71 1.96 3.87
N ALA A 20 -4.34 3.12 3.68
CA ALA A 20 -5.28 3.34 2.58
C ALA A 20 -4.59 3.21 1.21
N GLY A 21 -3.43 3.84 1.03
CA GLY A 21 -2.64 3.75 -0.20
C GLY A 21 -2.20 2.32 -0.52
N ALA A 22 -1.82 1.54 0.50
CA ALA A 22 -1.52 0.11 0.31
C ALA A 22 -2.74 -0.68 -0.22
N SER A 23 -3.92 -0.41 0.34
CA SER A 23 -5.17 -1.06 -0.07
C SER A 23 -5.58 -0.66 -1.50
N GLU A 24 -5.33 0.59 -1.88
CA GLU A 24 -5.56 1.08 -3.23
C GLU A 24 -4.64 0.37 -4.24
N ILE A 25 -3.35 0.22 -3.93
CA ILE A 25 -2.41 -0.53 -4.78
C ILE A 25 -2.86 -1.99 -4.96
N GLU A 26 -3.30 -2.65 -3.90
CA GLU A 26 -3.82 -4.03 -3.99
C GLU A 26 -5.08 -4.11 -4.85
N THR A 27 -5.98 -3.13 -4.73
CA THR A 27 -7.20 -3.02 -5.54
C THR A 27 -6.88 -2.81 -7.01
N GLN A 28 -5.93 -1.91 -7.33
CA GLN A 28 -5.49 -1.65 -8.70
C GLN A 28 -4.79 -2.87 -9.30
N LYS A 29 -3.91 -3.53 -8.54
CA LYS A 29 -3.27 -4.80 -8.95
C LYS A 29 -4.32 -5.85 -9.35
N SER A 30 -5.34 -6.03 -8.52
CA SER A 30 -6.43 -6.98 -8.79
C SER A 30 -7.25 -6.59 -10.03
N THR A 31 -7.63 -5.31 -10.13
CA THR A 31 -8.41 -4.77 -11.24
C THR A 31 -7.69 -4.95 -12.57
N LEU A 32 -6.42 -4.55 -12.64
CA LEU A 32 -5.60 -4.66 -13.85
C LEU A 32 -5.36 -6.12 -14.25
N THR A 33 -5.15 -7.01 -13.27
CA THR A 33 -5.04 -8.45 -13.53
C THR A 33 -6.32 -9.01 -14.15
N LYS A 34 -7.49 -8.62 -13.63
CA LYS A 34 -8.78 -9.03 -14.18
C LYS A 34 -8.98 -8.50 -15.60
N VAL A 35 -8.70 -7.22 -15.84
CA VAL A 35 -8.78 -6.62 -17.19
C VAL A 35 -7.89 -7.37 -18.16
N LEU A 36 -6.62 -7.62 -17.81
CA LEU A 36 -5.69 -8.36 -18.65
C LEU A 36 -6.18 -9.78 -18.96
N SER A 37 -6.74 -10.48 -17.97
CA SER A 37 -7.28 -11.84 -18.16
C SER A 37 -8.50 -11.89 -19.07
N GLY A 38 -9.27 -10.79 -19.17
CA GLY A 38 -10.45 -10.69 -20.02
C GLY A 38 -10.17 -10.23 -21.45
N THR A 39 -8.91 -10.02 -21.83
CA THR A 39 -8.54 -9.59 -23.19
C THR A 39 -8.51 -10.75 -24.18
N ASP A 40 -9.02 -10.54 -25.39
CA ASP A 40 -8.88 -11.47 -26.52
C ASP A 40 -7.53 -11.34 -27.25
N TRP A 41 -6.57 -10.63 -26.66
CA TRP A 41 -5.24 -10.43 -27.24
C TRP A 41 -4.42 -11.74 -27.17
N LYS A 42 -4.13 -12.35 -28.32
CA LYS A 42 -3.39 -13.60 -28.46
C LYS A 42 -2.06 -13.40 -29.18
N GLY A 43 -1.15 -14.36 -29.01
CA GLY A 43 0.14 -14.42 -29.68
C GLY A 43 1.32 -14.24 -28.72
N PRO A 44 2.56 -14.41 -29.21
CA PRO A 44 3.77 -14.45 -28.38
C PRO A 44 3.97 -13.22 -27.51
N ASP A 45 3.67 -12.02 -28.03
CA ASP A 45 3.80 -10.77 -27.27
C ASP A 45 2.78 -10.69 -26.12
N ALA A 46 1.58 -11.20 -26.34
CA ALA A 46 0.53 -11.24 -25.33
C ALA A 46 0.92 -12.20 -24.18
N ASP A 47 1.53 -13.33 -24.52
CA ASP A 47 2.02 -14.30 -23.54
C ASP A 47 3.19 -13.74 -22.74
N LYS A 48 4.15 -13.10 -23.42
CA LYS A 48 5.27 -12.39 -22.77
C LYS A 48 4.77 -11.32 -21.81
N PHE A 49 3.84 -10.48 -22.24
CA PHE A 49 3.27 -9.44 -21.39
C PHE A 49 2.57 -10.02 -20.15
N ARG A 50 1.79 -11.11 -20.31
CA ARG A 50 1.13 -11.78 -19.18
C ARG A 50 2.14 -12.35 -18.19
N GLN A 51 3.25 -12.93 -18.66
CA GLN A 51 4.33 -13.42 -17.80
C GLN A 51 5.02 -12.29 -17.04
N GLU A 52 5.37 -11.20 -17.73
CA GLU A 52 5.97 -10.01 -17.10
C GLU A 52 5.03 -9.38 -16.08
N TRP A 53 3.73 -9.30 -16.38
CA TRP A 53 2.71 -8.83 -15.45
C TRP A 53 2.61 -9.72 -14.21
N SER A 54 2.38 -11.03 -14.39
CA SER A 54 2.18 -11.95 -13.27
C SER A 54 3.42 -12.19 -12.42
N GLY A 55 4.61 -11.98 -12.99
CA GLY A 55 5.89 -12.12 -12.30
C GLY A 55 6.39 -10.79 -11.73
N THR A 56 6.90 -9.93 -12.59
CA THR A 56 7.62 -8.71 -12.19
C THR A 56 6.69 -7.67 -11.59
N HIS A 57 5.63 -7.29 -12.31
CA HIS A 57 4.80 -6.14 -11.94
C HIS A 57 3.95 -6.41 -10.68
N THR A 58 3.27 -7.55 -10.60
CA THR A 58 2.51 -7.93 -9.40
C THR A 58 3.39 -8.06 -8.17
N THR A 59 4.61 -8.57 -8.31
CA THR A 59 5.60 -8.66 -7.22
C THR A 59 6.00 -7.28 -6.73
N MET A 60 6.33 -6.36 -7.64
CA MET A 60 6.69 -4.98 -7.25
C MET A 60 5.54 -4.26 -6.57
N LEU A 61 4.31 -4.36 -7.10
CA LEU A 61 3.13 -3.76 -6.47
C LEU A 61 2.86 -4.33 -5.07
N THR A 62 3.05 -5.64 -4.90
CA THR A 62 2.91 -6.29 -3.59
C THR A 62 3.93 -5.77 -2.59
N LYS A 63 5.20 -5.67 -2.98
CA LYS A 63 6.26 -5.11 -2.13
C LYS A 63 5.99 -3.66 -1.71
N VAL A 64 5.48 -2.82 -2.61
CA VAL A 64 5.12 -1.43 -2.27
C VAL A 64 3.95 -1.40 -1.29
N ALA A 65 2.91 -2.20 -1.52
CA ALA A 65 1.77 -2.28 -0.60
C ALA A 65 2.19 -2.75 0.81
N GLU A 66 3.07 -3.75 0.89
CA GLU A 66 3.63 -4.24 2.16
C GLU A 66 4.44 -3.14 2.88
N ALA A 67 5.33 -2.45 2.17
CA ALA A 67 6.13 -1.37 2.73
C ALA A 67 5.25 -0.23 3.28
N LEU A 68 4.17 0.13 2.57
CA LEU A 68 3.20 1.14 3.03
C LEU A 68 2.41 0.65 4.25
N LYS A 69 2.02 -0.63 4.30
CA LYS A 69 1.35 -1.22 5.48
C LYS A 69 2.25 -1.19 6.70
N GLU A 70 3.53 -1.53 6.55
CA GLU A 70 4.51 -1.52 7.62
C GLU A 70 4.76 -0.11 8.14
N ALA A 71 5.06 0.83 7.24
CA ALA A 71 5.25 2.24 7.58
C ALA A 71 4.02 2.83 8.27
N GLY A 72 2.82 2.53 7.77
CA GLY A 72 1.57 2.97 8.38
C GLY A 72 1.35 2.42 9.78
N SER A 73 1.71 1.16 10.01
CA SER A 73 1.64 0.52 11.33
C SER A 73 2.68 1.07 12.29
N GLN A 74 3.88 1.43 11.80
CA GLN A 74 4.90 2.10 12.59
C GLN A 74 4.46 3.50 13.03
N ALA A 75 3.89 4.30 12.12
CA ALA A 75 3.37 5.63 12.45
C ALA A 75 2.29 5.59 13.54
N LYS A 76 1.36 4.63 13.46
CA LYS A 76 0.32 4.43 14.49
C LYS A 76 0.91 4.04 15.84
N ARG A 77 1.87 3.10 15.87
CA ARG A 77 2.59 2.71 17.10
C ARG A 77 3.32 3.90 17.74
N ASN A 78 3.98 4.73 16.93
CA ASN A 78 4.67 5.93 17.44
C ASN A 78 3.68 6.91 18.07
N ALA A 79 2.50 7.09 17.46
CA ALA A 79 1.44 7.93 18.01
C ALA A 79 0.93 7.40 19.37
N GLU A 80 0.75 6.09 19.49
CA GLU A 80 0.33 5.44 20.75
C GLU A 80 1.38 5.63 21.86
N GLN A 81 2.65 5.44 21.54
CA GLN A 81 3.76 5.64 22.48
C GLN A 81 3.86 7.10 22.95
N GLN A 82 3.78 8.07 22.04
CA GLN A 82 3.78 9.50 22.40
C GLN A 82 2.58 9.87 23.27
N SER A 83 1.40 9.32 22.96
CA SER A 83 0.18 9.54 23.75
C SER A 83 0.29 8.98 25.17
N GLN A 84 1.00 7.86 25.37
CA GLN A 84 1.22 7.27 26.68
C GLN A 84 2.30 8.04 27.48
N ALA A 85 3.37 8.48 26.82
CA ALA A 85 4.47 9.21 27.47
C ALA A 85 4.08 10.64 27.89
N SER A 86 3.04 11.21 27.28
CA SER A 86 2.59 12.59 27.53
C SER A 86 1.38 12.69 28.48
N ASN A 87 0.90 11.54 29.01
CA ASN A 87 -0.21 11.44 29.95
C ASN A 87 0.26 11.21 31.39
#